data_AF-A0A938HUE7-F1
#
_entry.id   AF-A0A938HUE7-F1
#
_cell.length_a   1.000
_cell.length_b   1.000
_cell.length_c   1.000
_cell.angle_alpha   90.00
_cell.angle_beta   90.00
_cell.angle_gamma   90.00
#
_symmetry.space_group_name_H-M   'P 1'
#
loop_
_entity.id
_entity.type
_entity.pdbx_description
1 polymer ?
#
loop_
_entity_poly.entity_id
_entity_poly.type
_entity_poly.pdbx_seq_one_letter_code
_entity_poly.pdbx_strand_id
1 'polypeptide(L)' 'WGIALFEYLLQVPANRIGHSELAIGQLKVLQEVITLAVFVPFAWLYMGEPVKLNYLWAGICLVGAAFFMFRP' A
#
# COMPACT_ATOMS: atom_id res chain seq x y z
N TRP A 1 16.34 2.03 -8.33
CA TRP A 1 15.93 1.70 -9.70
C TRP A 1 15.65 0.22 -9.89
N GLY A 2 16.56 -0.72 -9.55
CA GLY A 2 16.27 -2.16 -9.68
C GLY A 2 15.04 -2.63 -8.90
N ILE A 3 14.93 -2.26 -7.61
CA ILE A 3 13.77 -2.61 -6.76
C ILE A 3 12.46 -2.02 -7.33
N ALA A 4 12.49 -0.75 -7.73
CA ALA A 4 11.34 -0.10 -8.37
C ALA A 4 10.92 -0.78 -9.68
N LEU A 5 11.88 -1.29 -10.47
CA LEU A 5 11.57 -2.06 -11.68
C LEU A 5 10.84 -3.38 -11.37
N PHE A 6 11.26 -4.10 -10.32
CA PHE A 6 10.54 -5.30 -9.87
C PHE A 6 9.16 -4.99 -9.32
N GLU A 7 9.01 -3.89 -8.56
CA GLU A 7 7.71 -3.40 -8.10
C GLU A 7 6.77 -3.16 -9.28
N TYR A 8 7.21 -2.41 -10.30
CA TYR A 8 6.40 -2.15 -11.49
C TYR A 8 6.11 -3.41 -12.31
N LEU A 9 7.07 -4.33 -12.45
CA LEU A 9 6.88 -5.60 -13.16
C LEU A 9 5.78 -6.46 -12.52
N LEU A 10 5.61 -6.40 -11.20
CA LEU A 10 4.54 -7.11 -10.49
C LEU A 10 3.25 -6.30 -10.44
N GLN A 11 3.35 -4.98 -10.30
CA GLN A 11 2.20 -4.08 -10.20
C GLN A 11 1.40 -3.99 -11.51
N VAL A 12 2.06 -3.95 -12.68
CA VAL A 12 1.36 -3.88 -13.98
C VAL A 12 0.46 -5.10 -14.24
N PRO A 13 0.91 -6.36 -14.10
CA PRO A 13 0.04 -7.52 -14.25
C PRO A 13 -0.98 -7.63 -13.12
N ALA A 14 -0.62 -7.31 -11.87
CA ALA A 14 -1.56 -7.30 -10.75
C ALA A 14 -2.72 -6.32 -10.99
N ASN A 15 -2.45 -5.11 -11.48
CA ASN A 15 -3.47 -4.15 -11.85
C ASN A 15 -4.32 -4.63 -13.03
N ARG A 16 -3.71 -5.29 -14.03
CA ARG A 16 -4.46 -5.82 -15.18
C ARG A 16 -5.43 -6.94 -14.78
N ILE A 17 -5.02 -7.82 -13.88
CA ILE A 17 -5.88 -8.89 -13.35
C ILE A 17 -6.94 -8.29 -12.42
N GLY A 18 -6.53 -7.44 -11.48
CA GLY A 18 -7.41 -6.84 -10.49
C GLY A 18 -8.46 -5.90 -11.08
N HIS A 19 -8.22 -5.29 -12.24
CA HIS A 19 -9.18 -4.42 -12.92
C HIS A 19 -10.45 -5.15 -13.43
N SER A 20 -10.46 -6.48 -13.41
CA SER A 20 -11.67 -7.26 -13.70
C SER A 20 -12.72 -7.17 -12.58
N GLU A 21 -12.27 -7.00 -11.33
CA GLU A 21 -13.14 -7.03 -10.13
C GLU A 21 -13.18 -5.68 -9.40
N LEU A 22 -12.11 -4.89 -9.47
CA LEU A 22 -11.92 -3.63 -8.73
C LEU A 22 -11.59 -2.46 -9.67
N ALA A 23 -12.04 -1.26 -9.32
CA ALA A 23 -11.64 -0.06 -10.05
C ALA A 23 -10.14 0.23 -9.90
N ILE A 24 -9.52 0.89 -10.89
CA ILE A 24 -8.09 1.30 -10.83
C ILE A 24 -7.76 2.03 -9.52
N GLY A 25 -8.65 2.91 -9.09
CA GLY A 25 -8.45 3.66 -7.84
C GLY A 25 -8.45 2.78 -6.59
N GLN A 26 -9.31 1.75 -6.53
CA GLN A 26 -9.34 0.80 -5.42
C GLN A 26 -8.05 -0.03 -5.36
N LEU A 27 -7.55 -0.45 -6.51
CA LEU A 27 -6.26 -1.17 -6.63
C LEU A 27 -5.09 -0.31 -6.15
N LYS A 28 -5.10 0.99 -6.46
CA LYS A 28 -4.06 1.91 -6.00
C LYS A 28 -4.08 2.09 -4.49
N VAL A 29 -5.27 2.24 -3.89
CA VAL A 29 -5.39 2.34 -2.42
C VAL A 29 -4.94 1.04 -1.74
N LEU A 30 -5.30 -0.12 -2.30
CA LEU A 30 -4.84 -1.40 -1.80
C LEU A 30 -3.31 -1.52 -1.82
N GLN A 31 -2.68 -1.06 -2.90
CA GLN A 31 -1.22 -1.02 -2.99
C GLN A 31 -0.61 -0.16 -1.87
N GLU A 32 -1.08 1.07 -1.67
CA GLU A 32 -0.53 1.96 -0.63
C GLU A 32 -0.70 1.37 0.78
N VAL A 33 -1.81 0.69 1.05
CA VAL A 33 -2.04 -0.03 2.32
C VAL A 33 -1.01 -1.15 2.50
N ILE A 34 -0.79 -1.98 1.49
CA ILE A 34 0.19 -3.08 1.54
C ILE A 34 1.61 -2.52 1.70
N THR A 35 1.96 -1.47 0.96
CA THR A 35 3.27 -0.82 1.03
C THR A 35 3.55 -0.32 2.44
N LEU A 36 2.61 0.41 3.05
CA LEU A 36 2.77 0.90 4.42
C LEU A 36 2.82 -0.26 5.44
N ALA A 37 1.96 -1.27 5.27
CA ALA A 37 1.89 -2.43 6.17
C ALA A 37 3.18 -3.27 6.17
N VAL A 38 3.89 -3.36 5.05
CA VAL A 38 5.19 -4.03 4.96
C VAL A 38 6.33 -3.10 5.39
N PHE A 39 6.23 -1.81 5.07
CA PHE A 39 7.25 -0.83 5.39
C PHE A 39 7.41 -0.59 6.89
N VAL A 40 6.32 -0.50 7.66
CA VAL A 40 6.38 -0.21 9.11
C VAL A 40 7.12 -1.30 9.90
N PRO A 41 6.80 -2.61 9.76
CA PRO A 41 7.59 -3.68 10.37
C PRO A 41 9.03 -3.70 9.88
N PHE A 42 9.28 -3.43 8.60
CA PHE A 42 10.64 -3.37 8.05
C PHE A 42 11.46 -2.25 8.69
N ALA A 43 10.92 -1.04 8.80
CA ALA A 43 11.57 0.09 9.44
C ALA A 43 11.88 -0.18 10.91
N TRP A 44 10.95 -0.84 11.62
CA TRP A 44 11.12 -1.16 13.03
C TRP A 44 12.14 -2.29 13.27
N LEU A 45 12.01 -3.41 12.55
CA LEU A 45 12.80 -4.63 12.78
C LEU A 45 14.19 -4.57 12.12
N TYR A 46 14.30 -3.98 10.93
CA TYR A 46 15.52 -4.00 10.14
C TYR A 46 16.31 -2.69 10.23
N MET A 47 15.64 -1.53 10.15
CA MET A 47 16.32 -0.22 10.22
C MET A 47 16.53 0.29 11.65
N GLY A 48 15.84 -0.30 12.64
CA GLY A 48 15.90 0.15 14.03
C GLY A 48 15.33 1.55 14.22
N GLU A 49 14.52 2.05 13.27
CA GLU A 49 13.86 3.34 13.43
C GLU A 49 12.73 3.23 14.46
N PRO A 50 12.62 4.19 15.41
CA PRO A 50 11.50 4.20 16.33
C PRO A 50 10.22 4.42 15.54
N VAL A 51 9.23 3.55 15.72
CA VAL A 51 7.91 3.70 15.10
C VAL A 51 7.27 4.98 15.62
N LYS A 52 7.32 6.03 14.80
CA LYS A 52 6.70 7.31 15.11
C LYS A 52 5.18 7.17 15.02
N LEU A 53 4.48 7.90 15.88
CA LEU A 53 3.02 7.98 15.87
C LEU A 53 2.45 8.42 14.50
N ASN A 54 3.27 9.11 13.69
CA ASN A 54 2.94 9.50 12.31
C ASN A 54 2.59 8.30 11.41
N TYR A 55 3.24 7.14 11.59
CA TYR A 55 2.90 5.93 10.82
C TYR A 55 1.50 5.39 11.19
N LEU A 56 1.13 5.51 12.46
CA LEU A 56 -0.21 5.14 12.93
C LEU A 56 -1.26 6.08 12.32
N TRP A 57 -1.02 7.40 12.35
CA TRP A 57 -1.91 8.37 11.73
C TRP A 57 -2.03 8.17 10.22
N ALA A 58 -0.92 7.90 9.52
CA ALA A 58 -0.93 7.58 8.11
C ALA A 58 -1.74 6.31 7.81
N GLY A 59 -1.59 5.26 8.63
CA GLY A 59 -2.37 4.03 8.53
C GLY A 59 -3.87 4.28 8.71
N ILE A 60 -4.27 5.06 9.72
CA ILE A 60 -5.67 5.43 9.95
C ILE A 60 -6.23 6.22 8.75
N CYS A 61 -5.48 7.17 8.21
CA CYS A 61 -5.89 7.91 7.01
C CYS A 61 -6.08 6.99 5.79
N LEU A 62 -5.19 6.00 5.59
CA LEU A 62 -5.33 5.02 4.52
C LEU A 62 -6.53 4.09 4.71
N VAL A 63 -6.83 3.69 5.94
CA VAL A 63 -8.06 2.92 6.26
C VAL A 63 -9.30 3.77 5.94
N GLY A 64 -9.28 5.07 6.27
CA GLY A 64 -10.33 6.00 5.86
C GLY A 64 -10.49 6.07 4.34
N ALA A 65 -9.38 6.22 3.60
CA ALA A 65 -9.40 6.23 2.14
C ALA A 65 -9.95 4.91 1.56
N ALA A 66 -9.56 3.76 2.12
CA ALA A 66 -10.12 2.46 1.75
C ALA A 66 -11.62 2.40 2.02
N PHE A 67 -12.08 2.84 3.20
CA PHE A 67 -13.50 2.86 3.50
C PHE A 67 -14.31 3.69 2.50
N PHE A 68 -13.84 4.89 2.12
CA PHE A 68 -14.54 5.72 1.12
C PHE A 68 -14.52 5.13 -0.28
N MET A 69 -13.43 4.48 -0.68
CA MET A 69 -13.24 3.95 -2.03
C MET A 69 -13.91 2.59 -2.26
N PHE A 70 -14.08 1.79 -1.20
CA PHE A 70 -14.73 0.47 -1.24
C PHE A 70 -16.19 0.52 -0.74
N ARG A 71 -16.70 1.71 -0.40
CA ARG A 71 -18.12 1.90 -0.12
C ARG A 71 -18.92 1.65 -1.42
N PRO A 72 -20.02 0.87 -1.36
CA PRO A 72 -20.89 0.64 -2.52
C PRO A 72 -21.60 1.92 -2.98
#